data_AF-A0A4R0R9B5-F1
#
_entry.id   AF-A0A4R0R9B5-F1
#
_cell.length_a   1.000
_cell.length_b   1.000
_cell.length_c   1.000
_cell.angle_alpha   90.00
_cell.angle_beta   90.00
_cell.angle_gamma   90.00
#
_symmetry.space_group_name_H-M   'P 1'
#
loop_
_entity.id
_entity.type
_entity.pdbx_description
1 polymer ?
#
loop_
_entity_poly.entity_id
_entity_poly.type
_entity_poly.pdbx_seq_one_letter_code
_entity_poly.pdbx_strand_id
1 'polypeptide(L)'
;MNVSVIFGGKNFPLHPIDLTVIASTTPAEPIVCINTITYQPEDTANVDFTLGDTFMRNVYTLYDFGSWSKAASPPGKKKGAPFMQLLSVTDADQAWAEFDALNAARIAQFSGQFAPLAPNQTVPTL
;
A
#
# COMPACT_ATOMS: atom_id res chain seq x y z
N MET A 1 6.10 14.41 3.49
CA MET A 1 4.92 14.70 2.66
C MET A 1 3.69 14.20 3.39
N ASN A 2 2.57 14.94 3.36
CA ASN A 2 1.28 14.48 3.88
C ASN A 2 0.30 14.42 2.70
N VAL A 3 -0.26 13.23 2.45
CA VAL A 3 -1.19 12.99 1.34
C VAL A 3 -2.39 12.26 1.92
N SER A 4 -3.58 12.65 1.49
CA SER A 4 -4.81 11.99 1.90
C SER A 4 -5.77 11.88 0.72
N VAL A 5 -6.56 10.82 0.71
CA VAL A 5 -7.63 10.60 -0.27
C VAL A 5 -8.95 10.93 0.39
N ILE A 6 -9.79 11.74 -0.26
CA ILE A 6 -11.12 12.08 0.24
C ILE A 6 -12.15 11.25 -0.52
N PHE A 7 -12.88 10.38 0.18
CA PHE A 7 -13.93 9.56 -0.41
C PHE A 7 -15.23 9.71 0.38
N GLY A 8 -16.31 10.10 -0.30
CA GLY A 8 -17.62 10.32 0.35
C GLY A 8 -17.58 11.34 1.50
N GLY A 9 -16.72 12.36 1.41
CA GLY A 9 -16.53 13.38 2.44
C GLY A 9 -15.71 12.93 3.66
N LYS A 10 -15.18 11.70 3.66
CA LYS A 10 -14.28 11.19 4.70
C LYS A 10 -12.83 11.26 4.24
N ASN A 11 -11.95 11.62 5.16
CA ASN A 11 -10.52 11.72 4.90
C ASN A 11 -9.81 10.39 5.20
N PHE A 12 -8.97 9.93 4.28
CA PHE A 12 -8.15 8.73 4.40
C PHE A 12 -6.68 9.10 4.24
N PRO A 13 -5.96 9.38 5.35
CA PRO A 13 -4.54 9.69 5.30
C PRO A 13 -3.73 8.47 4.83
N LEU A 14 -2.67 8.74 4.08
CA LEU A 14 -1.72 7.73 3.61
C LEU A 14 -0.39 7.89 4.34
N HIS A 15 0.14 6.78 4.83
CA HIS A 15 1.43 6.75 5.50
C HIS A 15 2.54 7.09 4.49
N PRO A 16 3.44 8.06 4.77
CA PRO A 16 4.48 8.47 3.81
C PRO A 16 5.43 7.34 3.38
N ILE A 17 5.63 6.36 4.27
CA ILE A 17 6.38 5.11 4.01
C ILE A 17 5.77 4.24 2.90
N ASP A 18 4.45 4.30 2.69
CA ASP A 18 3.75 3.58 1.61
C ASP A 18 3.69 4.40 0.32
N LEU A 19 3.92 5.71 0.43
CA LEU A 19 4.01 6.63 -0.70
C LEU A 19 5.39 6.68 -1.35
N THR A 20 6.39 6.05 -0.73
CA THR A 20 7.80 6.15 -1.11
C THR A 20 8.39 4.76 -1.31
N VAL A 21 9.09 4.54 -2.42
CA VAL A 21 9.83 3.29 -2.70
C VAL A 21 11.25 3.59 -3.15
N ILE A 22 12.18 2.68 -2.84
CA ILE A 22 13.57 2.77 -3.30
C ILE A 22 13.60 2.28 -4.75
N ALA A 23 14.03 3.14 -5.67
CA ALA A 23 14.16 2.83 -7.09
C ALA A 23 15.57 2.39 -7.48
N SER A 24 16.57 2.61 -6.62
CA SER A 24 17.94 2.16 -6.85
C SER A 24 18.00 0.65 -6.98
N THR A 25 18.88 0.17 -7.86
CA THR A 25 19.11 -1.27 -8.11
C THR A 25 20.48 -1.73 -7.66
N THR A 26 21.41 -0.80 -7.41
CA THR A 26 22.76 -1.08 -6.94
C THR A 26 23.14 -0.11 -5.82
N PRO A 27 24.06 -0.49 -4.92
CA PRO A 27 24.58 0.38 -3.87
C PRO A 27 25.65 1.38 -4.37
N ALA A 28 26.08 1.25 -5.63
CA ALA A 28 27.13 2.09 -6.22
C ALA A 28 26.61 3.49 -6.61
N GLU A 29 25.30 3.64 -6.71
CA GLU A 29 24.61 4.89 -7.00
C GLU A 29 23.98 5.48 -5.73
N PRO A 30 23.77 6.81 -5.67
CA PRO A 30 22.99 7.41 -4.61
C PRO A 30 21.61 6.74 -4.53
N ILE A 31 21.13 6.56 -3.29
CA ILE A 31 19.82 5.95 -3.07
C ILE A 31 18.75 6.93 -3.53
N VAL A 32 18.02 6.54 -4.58
CA VAL A 32 16.92 7.30 -5.16
C VAL A 32 15.61 6.72 -4.65
N CYS A 33 14.80 7.58 -4.05
CA CYS A 33 13.43 7.26 -3.70
C CYS A 33 12.48 7.92 -4.70
N ILE A 34 11.48 7.16 -5.14
CA ILE A 34 10.38 7.65 -6.00
C ILE A 34 9.05 7.47 -5.28
N ASN A 35 8.02 8.14 -5.78
CA ASN A 35 6.67 7.98 -5.26
C ASN A 35 5.99 6.72 -5.81
N THR A 36 4.92 6.28 -5.15
CA THR A 36 4.06 5.18 -5.64
C THR A 36 2.85 5.67 -6.44
N ILE A 37 2.60 6.98 -6.48
CA ILE A 37 1.52 7.58 -7.27
C ILE A 37 2.04 7.83 -8.70
N THR A 38 1.72 6.91 -9.59
CA THR A 38 2.14 6.96 -11.00
C THR A 38 0.99 7.32 -11.92
N TYR A 39 1.31 7.87 -13.09
CA TYR A 39 0.32 8.05 -14.13
C TYR A 39 -0.09 6.69 -14.72
N GLN A 40 -1.37 6.54 -15.06
CA GLN A 40 -1.86 5.40 -15.83
C GLN A 40 -2.14 5.86 -17.26
N PRO A 41 -1.60 5.19 -18.31
CA PRO A 41 -1.91 5.53 -19.70
C PRO A 41 -3.39 5.27 -20.02
N GLU A 42 -4.04 6.20 -20.73
CA GLU A 42 -5.48 6.14 -21.10
C GLU A 42 -5.90 4.86 -21.82
N ASP A 43 -4.99 4.20 -22.54
CA ASP A 43 -5.27 2.99 -23.35
C ASP A 43 -5.61 1.74 -22.51
N THR A 44 -5.37 1.77 -21.20
CA THR A 44 -5.36 0.53 -20.40
C THR A 44 -6.61 0.31 -19.56
N ALA A 45 -7.38 1.36 -19.22
CA ALA A 45 -8.69 1.25 -18.57
C ALA A 45 -9.37 2.62 -18.51
N ASN A 46 -10.67 2.69 -18.82
CA ASN A 46 -11.52 3.88 -18.60
C ASN A 46 -11.79 4.12 -17.11
N VAL A 47 -10.74 4.30 -16.30
CA VAL A 47 -10.83 4.56 -14.86
C VAL A 47 -10.01 5.79 -14.50
N ASP A 48 -10.55 6.67 -13.67
CA ASP A 48 -9.87 7.90 -13.26
C ASP A 48 -8.69 7.60 -12.32
N PHE A 49 -8.89 6.71 -11.35
CA PHE A 49 -7.88 6.35 -10.35
C PHE A 49 -7.94 4.85 -10.01
N THR A 50 -6.77 4.21 -10.03
CA THR A 50 -6.59 2.85 -9.50
C THR A 50 -5.92 2.93 -8.15
N LEU A 51 -6.67 2.61 -7.10
CA LEU A 51 -6.19 2.61 -5.72
C LEU A 51 -5.75 1.20 -5.33
N GLY A 52 -4.44 0.96 -5.41
CA GLY A 52 -3.82 -0.34 -5.12
C GLY A 52 -3.34 -0.50 -3.68
N ASP A 53 -2.26 -1.25 -3.53
CA ASP A 53 -1.66 -1.61 -2.24
C ASP A 53 -1.27 -0.39 -1.40
N THR A 54 -0.76 0.67 -2.03
CA THR A 54 -0.45 1.95 -1.36
C THR A 54 -1.65 2.49 -0.57
N PHE A 55 -2.86 2.41 -1.14
CA PHE A 55 -4.08 2.83 -0.46
C PHE A 55 -4.58 1.76 0.51
N MET A 56 -4.58 0.49 0.11
CA MET A 56 -5.13 -0.62 0.91
C MET A 56 -4.30 -0.96 2.17
N ARG A 57 -3.02 -0.59 2.23
CA ARG A 57 -2.22 -0.68 3.47
C ARG A 57 -2.71 0.30 4.54
N ASN A 58 -3.27 1.43 4.11
CA ASN A 58 -3.68 2.54 4.96
C ASN A 58 -5.19 2.55 5.27
N VAL A 59 -5.97 1.74 4.53
CA VAL A 59 -7.42 1.66 4.61
C VAL A 59 -7.87 0.22 4.62
N TYR A 60 -8.60 -0.18 5.65
CA TYR A 60 -9.31 -1.44 5.67
C TYR A 60 -10.55 -1.36 4.78
N THR A 61 -10.55 -2.15 3.71
CA THR A 61 -11.64 -2.21 2.73
C THR A 61 -12.46 -3.48 2.91
N LEU A 62 -13.76 -3.34 3.19
CA LEU A 62 -14.70 -4.46 3.21
C LEU A 62 -15.54 -4.42 1.94
N TYR A 63 -15.50 -5.52 1.19
CA TYR A 63 -16.37 -5.75 0.05
C TYR A 63 -17.42 -6.81 0.42
N ASP A 64 -18.67 -6.40 0.52
CA ASP A 64 -19.80 -7.32 0.67
C ASP A 64 -20.52 -7.42 -0.68
N PHE A 65 -20.46 -8.61 -1.29
CA PHE A 65 -21.09 -8.86 -2.59
C PHE A 65 -22.60 -9.15 -2.49
N GLY A 66 -23.17 -9.12 -1.28
CA GLY A 66 -24.55 -9.48 -1.02
C GLY A 66 -24.87 -10.93 -1.41
N SER A 67 -26.14 -11.20 -1.70
CA SER A 67 -26.59 -12.51 -2.17
C SER A 67 -26.81 -12.50 -3.68
N TRP A 68 -25.76 -12.79 -4.44
CA TRP A 68 -25.81 -12.84 -5.92
C TRP A 68 -26.73 -13.94 -6.49
N SER A 69 -27.02 -15.02 -5.74
CA SER A 69 -27.94 -16.08 -6.19
C SER A 69 -29.01 -16.45 -5.14
N LYS A 70 -30.18 -16.93 -5.60
CA LYS A 70 -31.25 -17.45 -4.71
C LYS A 70 -30.81 -18.70 -3.92
N ALA A 71 -29.78 -19.43 -4.38
CA ALA A 71 -29.26 -20.64 -3.75
C ALA A 71 -28.21 -20.36 -2.66
N ALA A 72 -27.59 -19.17 -2.68
CA ALA A 72 -26.55 -18.78 -1.73
C ALA A 72 -27.11 -18.08 -0.46
N SER A 73 -28.43 -17.91 -0.34
CA SER A 73 -29.07 -17.37 0.86
C SER A 73 -29.42 -18.52 1.82
N PRO A 74 -28.76 -18.66 2.99
CA PRO A 74 -29.26 -19.52 4.05
C PRO A 74 -30.67 -19.08 4.45
N PRO A 75 -31.58 -20.01 4.83
CA PRO A 75 -32.88 -19.64 5.37
C PRO A 75 -32.67 -18.70 6.56
N GLY A 76 -33.16 -17.45 6.44
CA GLY A 76 -33.06 -16.42 7.49
C GLY A 76 -32.10 -15.26 7.21
N LYS A 77 -31.23 -15.30 6.18
CA LYS A 77 -30.45 -14.10 5.78
C LYS A 77 -31.23 -13.26 4.76
N LYS A 78 -31.44 -11.98 5.06
CA LYS A 78 -32.05 -11.03 4.11
C LYS A 78 -31.14 -10.87 2.89
N LYS A 79 -31.73 -10.82 1.69
CA LYS A 79 -31.04 -10.39 0.46
C LYS A 79 -30.53 -8.96 0.64
N GLY A 80 -29.29 -8.81 1.09
CA GLY A 80 -28.62 -7.52 1.15
C GLY A 80 -28.14 -7.09 -0.22
N ALA A 81 -28.28 -5.81 -0.55
CA ALA A 81 -27.60 -5.22 -1.69
C ALA A 81 -26.07 -5.25 -1.43
N PRO A 82 -25.25 -5.43 -2.48
CA PRO A 82 -23.80 -5.34 -2.33
C PRO A 82 -23.40 -3.95 -1.83
N PHE A 83 -22.38 -3.88 -1.00
CA PHE A 83 -21.85 -2.62 -0.50
C PHE A 83 -20.34 -2.71 -0.27
N MET A 84 -19.71 -1.54 -0.21
CA MET A 84 -18.31 -1.39 0.16
C MET A 84 -18.22 -0.47 1.39
N GLN A 85 -17.38 -0.84 2.34
CA GLN A 85 -17.04 0.01 3.49
C GLN A 85 -15.54 0.24 3.53
N LEU A 86 -15.17 1.47 3.87
CA LEU A 86 -13.79 1.91 4.02
C LEU A 86 -13.59 2.42 5.44
N LEU A 87 -12.55 1.94 6.10
CA LEU A 87 -12.14 2.39 7.43
C LEU A 87 -10.65 2.75 7.37
N SER A 88 -10.30 4.00 7.68
CA SER A 88 -8.90 4.39 7.81
C SER A 88 -8.27 3.68 9.01
N VAL A 89 -7.07 3.13 8.82
CA VAL A 89 -6.26 2.50 9.87
C VAL A 89 -4.98 3.28 10.15
N THR A 90 -4.84 4.47 9.56
CA THR A 90 -3.63 5.29 9.61
C THR A 90 -3.88 6.55 10.40
N ASP A 91 -3.06 6.80 11.42
CA ASP A 91 -3.01 8.09 12.10
C ASP A 91 -2.00 8.99 11.37
N ALA A 92 -2.46 10.14 10.88
CA ALA A 92 -1.64 11.00 10.03
C ALA A 92 -0.46 11.64 10.80
N ASP A 93 -0.65 11.96 12.07
CA ASP A 93 0.36 12.62 12.89
C ASP A 93 1.43 11.61 13.31
N GLN A 94 1.00 10.40 13.71
CA GLN A 94 1.93 9.31 13.99
C GLN A 94 2.73 8.92 12.74
N ALA A 95 2.05 8.72 11.61
CA ALA A 95 2.68 8.31 10.36
C ALA A 95 3.74 9.31 9.88
N TRP A 96 3.50 10.60 10.10
CA TRP A 96 4.47 11.64 9.81
C TRP A 96 5.67 11.58 10.76
N ALA A 97 5.42 11.42 12.06
CA ALA A 97 6.47 11.38 13.08
C ALA A 97 7.41 10.18 12.94
N GLU A 98 6.91 9.02 12.49
CA GLU A 98 7.71 7.80 12.37
C GLU A 98 8.40 7.62 11.00
N PHE A 99 8.02 8.41 9.99
CA PHE A 99 8.50 8.23 8.62
C PHE A 99 10.03 8.25 8.50
N ASP A 100 10.71 9.23 9.09
CA ASP A 100 12.16 9.39 8.95
C ASP A 100 12.91 8.17 9.48
N ALA A 101 12.49 7.65 10.65
CA ALA A 101 13.08 6.48 11.26
C ALA A 101 12.82 5.21 10.44
N LEU A 102 11.58 5.00 9.98
CA LEU A 102 11.21 3.85 9.17
C LEU A 102 11.90 3.87 7.80
N ASN A 103 12.01 5.04 7.17
CA ASN A 103 12.64 5.18 5.87
C ASN A 103 14.17 4.99 5.97
N ALA A 104 14.80 5.51 7.03
CA ALA A 104 16.22 5.25 7.29
C ALA A 104 16.49 3.75 7.53
N ALA A 105 15.64 3.06 8.29
CA ALA A 105 15.75 1.62 8.50
C ALA A 105 15.58 0.83 7.19
N ARG A 106 14.60 1.22 6.35
CA ARG A 106 14.39 0.63 5.02
C ARG A 106 15.60 0.82 4.12
N ILE A 107 16.19 2.02 4.11
CA ILE A 107 17.41 2.33 3.36
C ILE A 107 18.58 1.47 3.84
N ALA A 108 18.79 1.38 5.15
CA ALA A 108 19.85 0.56 5.73
C ALA A 108 19.69 -0.93 5.37
N GLN A 109 18.45 -1.44 5.42
CA GLN A 109 18.13 -2.81 5.01
C GLN A 109 18.43 -3.02 3.52
N PHE A 110 18.03 -2.10 2.65
CA PHE A 110 18.31 -2.17 1.23
C PHE A 110 19.82 -2.20 0.95
N SER A 111 20.60 -1.29 1.54
CA SER A 111 22.07 -1.29 1.39
C SER A 111 22.70 -2.57 1.92
N GLY A 112 22.18 -3.12 3.03
CA GLY A 112 22.65 -4.37 3.61
C GLY A 112 22.49 -5.60 2.70
N GLN A 113 21.52 -5.60 1.78
CA GLN A 113 21.34 -6.69 0.81
C GLN A 113 22.49 -6.79 -0.20
N PHE A 114 23.18 -5.68 -0.45
CA PHE A 114 24.30 -5.63 -1.40
C PHE A 114 25.66 -5.56 -0.70
N ALA A 115 25.69 -5.63 0.64
CA ALA A 115 26.94 -5.78 1.35
C ALA A 115 27.59 -7.11 0.93
N PRO A 116 28.92 -7.14 0.68
CA PRO A 116 29.60 -8.40 0.37
C PRO A 116 29.32 -9.39 1.49
N LEU A 117 28.97 -10.63 1.12
CA LEU A 117 28.82 -11.72 2.08
C LEU A 117 30.09 -11.74 2.94
N ALA A 118 29.92 -11.68 4.26
CA ALA A 118 31.03 -12.01 5.16
C ALA A 118 31.58 -13.38 4.73
N PRO A 119 32.90 -13.63 4.82
CA PRO A 119 33.55 -14.81 4.24
C PRO A 119 33.01 -16.18 4.72
N ASN A 120 32.02 -16.21 5.62
CA ASN A 120 31.39 -17.40 6.16
C ASN A 120 29.83 -17.34 6.17
N GLN A 121 29.21 -16.62 5.23
CA GLN A 121 27.75 -16.62 5.06
C GLN A 121 27.37 -17.37 3.78
N THR A 122 26.74 -18.54 3.94
CA THR A 122 26.16 -19.31 2.84
C THR A 122 24.87 -18.65 2.37
N VAL A 123 24.72 -18.43 1.07
CA VAL A 123 23.46 -18.00 0.45
C VAL A 123 22.38 -19.05 0.76
N PRO A 124 21.22 -18.69 1.31
CA PRO A 124 20.13 -19.65 1.50
C PRO A 124 19.68 -20.14 0.12
N THR A 125 19.84 -21.43 -0.14
CA THR A 125 19.26 -22.08 -1.32
C THR A 125 17.75 -22.23 -1.11
N LEU A 126 16.96 -21.81 -2.10
CA LEU A 126 15.52 -22.03 -2.17
C LEU A 126 15.18 -23.52 -2.32
#